data_AF-A0A1Q8DQY7-F1
#
_entry.id   AF-A0A1Q8DQY7-F1
#
_cell.length_a   1.000
_cell.length_b   1.000
_cell.length_c   1.000
_cell.angle_alpha   90.00
_cell.angle_beta   90.00
_cell.angle_gamma   90.00
#
_symmetry.space_group_name_H-M   'P 1'
#
loop_
_entity.id
_entity.type
_entity.pdbx_description
1 polymer ?
#
loop_
_entity_poly.entity_id
_entity_poly.type
_entity_poly.pdbx_seq_one_letter_code
_entity_poly.pdbx_strand_id
1 'polypeptide(L)'
;MPVSIDDIYEQKTQIEANSFKPKEAYNRLLISRGYYASFSYACEIVNNKKHGINLIKKDKYRSYGSHECYYESLMQCNDDRLTEVGTKLKKYHSLRKKADYKLKKHVTDADLDLANQYLEECKELMDVFVNGKSNPSLTLNTSTITTA
;
A
#
# COMPACT_ATOMS: atom_id res chain seq x y z
N MET A 1 -5.84 -53.24 16.53
CA MET A 1 -4.64 -53.37 15.70
C MET A 1 -3.58 -52.40 16.24
N PRO A 2 -2.32 -52.81 16.33
CA PRO A 2 -1.23 -51.91 16.74
C PRO A 2 -1.01 -50.84 15.67
N VAL A 3 -0.69 -49.62 16.09
CA VAL A 3 -0.29 -48.53 15.20
C VAL A 3 1.00 -48.92 14.48
N SER A 4 0.99 -48.85 13.15
CA SER A 4 2.14 -49.14 12.31
C SER A 4 3.05 -47.91 12.16
N ILE A 5 4.28 -48.14 11.68
CA ILE A 5 5.22 -47.05 11.37
C ILE A 5 4.65 -46.15 10.26
N ASP A 6 3.96 -46.73 9.27
CA ASP A 6 3.36 -46.00 8.15
C ASP A 6 2.24 -45.08 8.63
N ASP A 7 1.44 -45.51 9.62
CA ASP A 7 0.40 -44.66 10.25
C ASP A 7 1.02 -43.41 10.91
N ILE A 8 2.21 -43.54 11.50
CA ILE A 8 2.94 -42.42 12.13
C ILE A 8 3.46 -41.44 11.07
N TYR A 9 3.97 -41.96 9.95
CA TYR A 9 4.43 -41.12 8.82
C TYR A 9 3.27 -40.38 8.15
N GLU A 10 2.15 -41.07 7.93
CA GLU A 10 0.96 -40.46 7.35
C GLU A 10 0.38 -39.39 8.29
N GLN A 11 0.27 -39.69 9.59
CA GLN A 11 -0.19 -38.72 10.59
C GLN A 11 0.72 -37.49 10.66
N LYS A 12 2.06 -37.67 10.65
CA LYS A 12 3.00 -36.54 10.59
C LYS A 12 2.78 -35.68 9.35
N THR A 13 2.65 -36.31 8.19
CA THR A 13 2.44 -35.62 6.91
C THR A 13 1.11 -34.86 6.91
N GLN A 14 0.05 -35.43 7.47
CA GLN A 14 -1.24 -34.78 7.64
C GLN A 14 -1.18 -33.62 8.65
N ILE A 15 -0.43 -33.76 9.76
CA ILE A 15 -0.18 -32.68 10.73
C ILE A 15 0.60 -31.54 10.08
N GLU A 16 1.60 -31.83 9.26
CA GLU A 16 2.37 -30.83 8.52
C GLU A 16 1.55 -30.16 7.41
N ALA A 17 0.68 -30.91 6.73
CA ALA A 17 -0.30 -30.36 5.79
C ALA A 17 -1.34 -29.45 6.50
N ASN A 18 -1.66 -29.78 7.76
CA ASN A 18 -2.52 -28.99 8.65
C ASN A 18 -1.74 -27.96 9.48
N SER A 19 -0.43 -27.79 9.27
CA SER A 19 0.36 -26.78 9.97
C SER A 19 -0.10 -25.41 9.46
N PHE A 20 -1.05 -24.84 10.20
CA PHE A 20 -1.43 -23.44 10.18
C PHE A 20 -0.20 -22.61 10.59
N LYS A 21 0.75 -22.44 9.67
CA LYS A 21 1.46 -21.17 9.63
C LYS A 21 0.37 -20.16 9.31
N PRO A 22 0.13 -19.12 10.11
CA PRO A 22 -0.90 -18.14 9.79
C PRO A 22 -0.36 -17.22 8.68
N LYS A 23 0.04 -17.80 7.53
CA LYS A 23 0.59 -17.12 6.36
C LYS A 23 -0.37 -16.03 5.94
N GLU A 24 -1.67 -16.32 5.93
CA GLU A 24 -2.68 -15.30 5.64
C GLU A 24 -2.73 -14.19 6.69
N ALA A 25 -2.68 -14.50 7.99
CA ALA A 25 -2.69 -13.46 9.03
C ALA A 25 -1.42 -12.61 8.99
N TYR A 26 -0.28 -13.23 8.68
CA TYR A 26 1.00 -12.55 8.47
C TYR A 26 0.93 -11.64 7.23
N ASN A 27 0.42 -12.13 6.10
CA ASN A 27 0.21 -11.33 4.89
C ASN A 27 -0.73 -10.15 5.17
N ARG A 28 -1.84 -10.37 5.88
CA ARG A 28 -2.75 -9.28 6.31
C ARG A 28 -2.01 -8.22 7.13
N LEU A 29 -1.19 -8.65 8.08
CA LEU A 29 -0.40 -7.76 8.92
C LEU A 29 0.60 -6.95 8.07
N LEU A 30 1.31 -7.57 7.14
CA LEU A 30 2.25 -6.89 6.24
C LEU A 30 1.55 -5.82 5.40
N ILE A 31 0.42 -6.15 4.77
CA ILE A 31 -0.40 -5.20 3.98
C ILE A 31 -0.83 -4.01 4.85
N SER A 32 -1.34 -4.29 6.06
CA SER A 32 -1.81 -3.25 6.97
C SER A 32 -0.67 -2.32 7.40
N ARG A 33 0.47 -2.88 7.80
CA ARG A 33 1.65 -2.11 8.23
C ARG A 33 2.25 -1.30 7.09
N GLY A 34 2.39 -1.88 5.90
CA GLY A 34 2.86 -1.20 4.71
C GLY A 34 1.98 0.00 4.34
N TYR A 35 0.66 -0.19 4.34
CA TYR A 35 -0.28 0.91 4.12
C TYR A 35 -0.09 2.07 5.12
N TYR A 36 -0.02 1.77 6.42
CA TYR A 36 0.13 2.81 7.44
C TYR A 36 1.48 3.53 7.36
N ALA A 37 2.55 2.85 6.93
CA ALA A 37 3.84 3.50 6.66
C ALA A 37 3.71 4.52 5.52
N SER A 38 3.17 4.12 4.36
CA SER A 38 2.94 5.03 3.23
C SER A 38 1.97 6.17 3.59
N PHE A 39 0.93 5.87 4.36
CA PHE A 39 -0.03 6.87 4.81
C PHE A 39 0.60 7.91 5.76
N SER A 40 1.53 7.49 6.62
CA SER A 40 2.21 8.42 7.54
C SER A 40 3.09 9.41 6.78
N TYR A 41 3.81 8.96 5.74
CA TYR A 41 4.53 9.83 4.81
C TYR A 41 3.59 10.83 4.11
N ALA A 42 2.46 10.36 3.60
CA ALA A 42 1.46 11.23 2.99
C ALA A 42 0.93 12.29 3.97
N CYS A 43 0.69 11.90 5.22
CA CYS A 43 0.29 12.83 6.27
C CYS A 43 1.35 13.91 6.51
N GLU A 44 2.63 13.54 6.53
CA GLU A 44 3.73 14.49 6.70
C GLU A 44 3.78 15.49 5.56
N ILE A 45 3.71 15.02 4.31
CA ILE A 45 3.71 15.86 3.10
C ILE A 45 2.52 16.84 3.11
N VAL A 46 1.30 16.34 3.36
CA VAL A 46 0.10 17.16 3.33
C VAL A 46 0.07 18.18 4.47
N ASN A 47 0.55 17.82 5.67
CA ASN A 47 0.55 18.73 6.82
C ASN A 47 1.72 19.73 6.79
N ASN A 48 2.76 19.47 6.00
CA ASN A 48 3.88 20.38 5.85
C ASN A 48 3.52 21.53 4.89
N LYS A 49 3.34 22.72 5.47
CA LYS A 49 2.97 23.94 4.75
C LYS A 49 3.89 24.30 3.59
N LYS A 50 5.14 23.83 3.57
CA LYS A 50 6.10 24.08 2.48
C LYS A 50 5.63 23.52 1.14
N HIS A 51 4.81 22.47 1.15
CA HIS A 51 4.29 21.86 -0.08
C HIS A 51 3.00 22.52 -0.58
N GLY A 52 2.41 23.45 0.17
CA GLY A 52 1.23 24.20 -0.26
C GLY A 52 -0.03 23.36 -0.48
N ILE A 53 -0.10 22.15 0.09
CA ILE A 53 -1.24 21.25 -0.09
C ILE A 53 -2.34 21.60 0.90
N ASN A 54 -3.54 21.84 0.38
CA ASN A 54 -4.71 22.12 1.21
C ASN A 54 -5.40 20.80 1.58
N LEU A 55 -5.35 20.43 2.86
CA LEU A 55 -6.06 19.26 3.35
C LEU A 55 -7.58 19.45 3.17
N ILE A 56 -8.20 18.54 2.42
CA ILE A 56 -9.64 18.44 2.27
C ILE A 56 -10.24 18.09 3.62
N LYS A 57 -11.06 19.01 4.14
CA LYS A 57 -11.81 18.78 5.37
C LYS A 57 -13.05 17.93 5.11
N LYS A 58 -13.43 17.14 6.12
CA LYS A 58 -14.54 16.19 6.08
C LYS A 58 -15.91 16.85 5.89
N ASP A 59 -16.06 18.10 6.31
CA ASP A 59 -17.27 18.91 6.12
C ASP A 59 -17.58 19.15 4.62
N LYS A 60 -16.54 19.25 3.79
CA LYS A 60 -16.65 19.44 2.33
C LYS A 60 -17.21 18.19 1.62
N TYR A 61 -16.97 16.99 2.17
CA TYR A 61 -17.45 15.72 1.62
C TYR A 61 -17.86 14.77 2.75
N ARG A 62 -19.15 14.77 3.12
CA ARG A 62 -19.71 13.96 4.23
C ARG A 62 -19.39 12.46 4.15
N SER A 63 -19.05 11.94 2.97
CA SER A 63 -18.68 10.54 2.73
C SER A 63 -17.22 10.20 3.03
N TYR A 64 -16.35 11.20 3.25
CA TYR A 64 -14.90 10.96 3.37
C TYR A 64 -14.51 10.61 4.81
N GLY A 65 -13.72 9.55 4.96
CA GLY A 65 -12.99 9.24 6.18
C GLY A 65 -11.69 10.04 6.29
N SER A 66 -10.98 9.90 7.41
CA SER A 66 -9.69 10.58 7.62
C SER A 66 -8.68 10.22 6.55
N HIS A 67 -8.63 8.95 6.13
CA HIS A 67 -7.72 8.48 5.09
C HIS A 67 -8.05 9.06 3.72
N GLU A 68 -9.34 9.06 3.36
CA GLU A 68 -9.88 9.65 2.14
C GLU A 68 -9.45 11.10 1.98
N CYS A 69 -9.55 11.91 3.05
CA CYS A 69 -9.13 13.30 3.03
C CYS A 69 -7.69 13.49 2.55
N TYR A 70 -6.73 12.68 3.00
CA TYR A 70 -5.32 12.87 2.64
C TYR A 70 -5.02 12.51 1.19
N TYR A 71 -5.40 11.31 0.72
CA TYR A 71 -5.05 10.93 -0.65
C TYR A 71 -5.84 11.72 -1.69
N GLU A 72 -7.06 12.18 -1.38
CA GLU A 72 -7.82 13.08 -2.27
C GLU A 72 -7.19 14.49 -2.29
N SER A 73 -6.59 14.94 -1.20
CA SER A 73 -5.83 16.21 -1.18
C SER A 73 -4.59 16.14 -2.06
N LEU A 74 -3.89 15.01 -2.03
CA LEU A 74 -2.75 14.73 -2.92
C LEU A 74 -3.19 14.69 -4.39
N MET A 75 -4.34 14.08 -4.70
CA MET A 75 -4.87 14.03 -6.07
C MET A 75 -5.34 15.38 -6.63
N GLN A 76 -5.54 16.38 -5.78
CA GLN A 76 -5.98 17.73 -6.17
C GLN A 76 -4.83 18.74 -6.25
N CYS A 77 -3.60 18.32 -6.02
CA CYS A 77 -2.45 19.20 -6.16
C CYS A 77 -1.94 19.25 -7.62
N ASN A 78 -1.21 20.31 -7.96
CA ASN A 78 -0.64 20.50 -9.30
C ASN A 78 0.72 19.80 -9.51
N ASP A 79 1.05 18.77 -8.72
CA ASP A 79 2.24 17.93 -8.93
C ASP A 79 1.79 16.52 -9.33
N ASP A 80 2.20 16.09 -10.52
CA ASP A 80 1.82 14.80 -11.11
C ASP A 80 2.25 13.62 -10.22
N ARG A 81 3.40 13.71 -9.55
CA ARG A 81 3.92 12.64 -8.68
C ARG A 81 3.05 12.49 -7.45
N LEU A 82 2.65 13.61 -6.84
CA LEU A 82 1.75 13.60 -5.69
C LEU A 82 0.35 13.12 -6.08
N THR A 83 -0.12 13.48 -7.28
CA THR A 83 -1.37 12.95 -7.83
C THR A 83 -1.32 11.43 -8.01
N GLU A 84 -0.18 10.93 -8.49
CA GLU A 84 0.07 9.50 -8.62
C GLU A 84 0.10 8.80 -7.25
N VAL A 85 0.82 9.36 -6.27
CA VAL A 85 0.83 8.86 -4.88
C VAL A 85 -0.58 8.78 -4.31
N GLY A 86 -1.39 9.84 -4.46
CA GLY A 86 -2.78 9.84 -3.99
C GLY A 86 -3.61 8.73 -4.64
N THR A 87 -3.45 8.52 -5.94
CA THR A 87 -4.13 7.44 -6.68
C THR A 87 -3.71 6.05 -6.18
N LYS A 88 -2.41 5.83 -5.95
CA LYS A 88 -1.90 4.57 -5.40
C LYS A 88 -2.37 4.33 -3.98
N LEU A 89 -2.31 5.34 -3.10
CA LEU A 89 -2.80 5.27 -1.72
C LEU A 89 -4.29 4.92 -1.65
N LYS A 90 -5.11 5.42 -2.58
CA LYS A 90 -6.53 5.06 -2.68
C LYS A 90 -6.73 3.57 -2.97
N LYS A 91 -5.95 3.01 -3.90
CA LYS A 91 -5.96 1.58 -4.22
C LYS A 91 -5.43 0.75 -3.04
N TYR A 92 -4.32 1.18 -2.45
CA TYR A 92 -3.70 0.51 -1.30
C TYR A 92 -4.62 0.53 -0.07
N HIS A 93 -5.32 1.63 0.19
CA HIS A 93 -6.32 1.71 1.25
C HIS A 93 -7.43 0.66 1.08
N SER A 94 -7.89 0.43 -0.15
CA SER A 94 -8.90 -0.60 -0.43
C SER A 94 -8.39 -2.01 -0.13
N LEU A 95 -7.12 -2.28 -0.46
CA LEU A 95 -6.45 -3.54 -0.15
C LEU A 95 -6.26 -3.73 1.36
N ARG A 96 -5.87 -2.67 2.08
CA ARG A 96 -5.80 -2.68 3.55
C ARG A 96 -7.17 -2.90 4.19
N LYS A 97 -8.25 -2.30 3.67
CA LYS A 97 -9.62 -2.58 4.16
C LYS A 97 -9.99 -4.06 3.98
N LYS A 98 -9.54 -4.71 2.90
CA LYS A 98 -9.70 -6.15 2.69
C LYS A 98 -8.93 -6.94 3.74
N ALA A 99 -7.68 -6.56 4.02
CA ALA A 99 -6.82 -7.21 5.02
C ALA A 99 -7.36 -7.08 6.45
N ASP A 100 -7.80 -5.89 6.86
CA ASP A 100 -8.19 -5.61 8.25
C ASP A 100 -9.66 -5.98 8.56
N TYR A 101 -10.58 -5.71 7.62
CA TYR A 101 -12.02 -5.68 7.95
C TYR A 101 -12.86 -6.73 7.21
N LYS A 102 -12.34 -7.33 6.14
CA LYS A 102 -13.09 -8.33 5.36
C LYS A 102 -12.66 -9.74 5.74
N LEU A 103 -13.08 -10.17 6.94
CA LEU A 103 -12.80 -11.51 7.48
C LEU A 103 -13.28 -12.66 6.58
N LYS A 104 -14.31 -12.42 5.74
CA LYS A 104 -14.82 -13.40 4.77
C LYS A 104 -14.09 -13.39 3.41
N LYS A 105 -13.09 -12.53 3.21
CA LYS A 105 -12.33 -12.44 1.96
C LYS A 105 -10.89 -12.85 2.22
N HIS A 106 -10.41 -13.89 1.56
CA HIS A 106 -9.02 -14.31 1.69
C HIS A 106 -8.04 -13.27 1.12
N VAL A 107 -6.93 -13.07 1.83
CA VAL A 107 -5.76 -12.34 1.31
C VAL A 107 -4.82 -13.35 0.65
N THR A 108 -4.58 -13.17 -0.65
CA THR A 108 -3.71 -14.04 -1.45
C THR A 108 -2.27 -13.53 -1.46
N ASP A 109 -1.36 -14.32 -2.00
CA ASP A 109 0.03 -13.85 -2.23
C ASP A 109 0.05 -12.72 -3.26
N ALA A 110 -0.82 -12.74 -4.28
CA ALA A 110 -0.94 -11.64 -5.25
C ALA A 110 -1.42 -10.33 -4.62
N ASP A 111 -2.27 -10.39 -3.58
CA ASP A 111 -2.62 -9.21 -2.80
C ASP A 111 -1.39 -8.64 -2.08
N LEU A 112 -0.53 -9.52 -1.52
CA LEU A 112 0.70 -9.09 -0.86
C LEU A 112 1.71 -8.50 -1.84
N ASP A 113 1.89 -9.11 -3.02
CA ASP A 113 2.77 -8.60 -4.06
C ASP A 113 2.35 -7.20 -4.51
N LEU A 114 1.04 -7.00 -4.70
CA LEU A 114 0.48 -5.70 -5.05
C LEU A 114 0.68 -4.66 -3.93
N ALA A 115 0.54 -5.07 -2.67
CA ALA A 115 0.80 -4.20 -1.52
C ALA A 115 2.28 -3.77 -1.45
N ASN A 116 3.20 -4.69 -1.70
CA ASN A 116 4.64 -4.41 -1.74
C ASN A 116 4.98 -3.48 -2.89
N GLN A 117 4.39 -3.68 -4.07
CA GLN A 117 4.53 -2.75 -5.19
C GLN A 117 4.08 -1.34 -4.81
N TYR A 118 2.88 -1.20 -4.23
CA TYR A 118 2.40 0.11 -3.79
C TYR A 118 3.27 0.74 -2.70
N LEU A 119 3.81 -0.06 -1.78
CA LEU A 119 4.72 0.42 -0.74
C LEU A 119 5.98 1.04 -1.35
N GLU A 120 6.66 0.33 -2.25
CA GLU A 120 7.90 0.81 -2.88
C GLU A 120 7.66 2.02 -3.78
N GLU A 121 6.64 1.98 -4.64
CA GLU A 121 6.31 3.10 -5.53
C GLU A 121 5.93 4.35 -4.73
N CYS A 122 5.13 4.20 -3.66
CA CYS A 122 4.76 5.31 -2.79
C CYS A 122 6.01 5.88 -2.08
N LYS A 123 6.89 5.02 -1.59
CA LYS A 123 8.13 5.43 -0.91
C LYS A 123 9.06 6.19 -1.86
N GLU A 124 9.28 5.67 -3.07
CA GLU A 124 10.13 6.32 -4.08
C GLU A 124 9.62 7.72 -4.42
N LEU A 125 8.32 7.85 -4.71
CA LEU A 125 7.73 9.14 -5.07
C LEU A 125 7.76 10.13 -3.91
N MET A 126 7.50 9.69 -2.68
CA MET A 126 7.41 10.55 -1.50
C MET A 126 8.78 10.89 -0.88
N ASP A 127 9.81 10.07 -1.04
CA ASP A 127 11.16 10.34 -0.51
C ASP A 127 11.77 11.63 -1.08
N VAL A 128 11.39 12.01 -2.30
CA VAL A 128 11.79 13.30 -2.90
C VAL A 128 11.27 14.49 -2.08
N PHE A 129 10.05 14.38 -1.54
CA PHE A 129 9.39 15.47 -0.81
C PHE A 129 9.77 15.51 0.67
N VAL A 130 9.96 14.34 1.29
CA VAL A 130 10.30 14.23 2.72
C VAL A 130 11.80 14.41 2.96
N ASN A 131 12.64 13.74 2.15
CA ASN A 131 14.09 13.64 2.38
C ASN A 131 14.93 14.47 1.39
N GLY A 132 14.29 15.13 0.41
CA GLY A 132 14.99 15.90 -0.62
C GLY A 132 15.85 15.06 -1.58
N LYS A 133 15.67 13.73 -1.59
CA LYS A 133 16.43 12.81 -2.44
C LYS A 133 15.76 12.73 -3.81
N SER A 134 16.29 13.42 -4.81
CA SER A 134 15.93 13.18 -6.21
C SER A 134 16.61 11.91 -6.71
N ASN A 135 15.84 10.87 -7.05
CA ASN A 135 16.37 9.65 -7.65
C ASN A 135 16.70 9.92 -9.14
N PRO A 136 17.93 9.68 -9.64
CA PRO A 136 18.33 10.04 -11.00
C PRO A 136 17.69 9.21 -12.12
N SER A 137 16.85 8.20 -11.81
CA SER A 137 16.30 7.26 -12.79
C SER A 137 15.05 7.75 -13.54
N LEU A 138 14.57 8.96 -13.24
CA LEU A 138 13.40 9.59 -13.89
C LEU A 138 13.82 10.84 -14.69
N THR A 139 14.79 10.70 -15.59
CA THR A 139 14.93 11.66 -16.70
C THR A 139 13.83 11.39 -17.72
N LEU A 140 12.78 12.21 -17.68
CA LEU A 140 11.78 12.33 -18.74
C LEU A 140 12.49 12.59 -20.07
N ASN A 141 12.38 11.64 -21.00
CA ASN A 141 12.77 11.80 -22.38
C ASN A 141 11.77 12.76 -23.06
N THR A 142 11.99 14.08 -22.92
CA THR A 142 11.30 15.07 -23.75
C THR A 142 12.07 15.22 -25.06
N SER A 143 11.76 14.36 -26.03
CA SER A 143 12.11 14.58 -27.43
C SER A 143 11.37 15.82 -27.92
N THR A 144 12.10 16.90 -28.10
CA THR A 144 11.69 18.11 -28.83
C THR A 144 11.20 17.73 -30.22
N ILE A 145 9.91 17.92 -30.49
CA ILE A 145 9.36 18.01 -31.84
C ILE A 145 9.62 19.44 -32.30
N THR A 146 10.68 19.63 -33.09
CA THR A 146 10.89 20.84 -33.88
C THR A 146 10.02 20.73 -35.12
N THR A 147 8.99 21.58 -35.23
CA THR A 147 8.24 21.79 -36.46
C THR A 147 9.11 22.54 -37.47
N ALA A 148 9.22 22.00 -38.68
CA ALA A 148 9.61 22.73 -39.89
C ALA A 148 8.35 23.03 -40.72
#